data_AF-A0A8U0WCJ8-F1
#
_entry.id   AF-A0A8U0WCJ8-F1
#
_cell.length_a   1.000
_cell.length_b   1.000
_cell.length_c   1.000
_cell.angle_alpha   90.00
_cell.angle_beta   90.00
_cell.angle_gamma   90.00
#
_symmetry.space_group_name_H-M   'P 1'
#
loop_
_entity.id
_entity.type
_entity.pdbx_description
1 polymer ?
#
loop_
_entity_poly.entity_id
_entity_poly.type
_entity_poly.pdbx_seq_one_letter_code
_entity_poly.pdbx_strand_id
1 'polypeptide(L)'
;MDLNAGGGRVQFLQAQLFPVCSLTPAAIQERGYLGNFLTKGLRTNQLEVNTDERTLRPIARLKEPRELFALPKDKEHGCSQQAPRWPIECQVLEERIIHIPNVPDIPEFYYRPSGNELKPRPVGEENGIVVFNYNPISAVNYFSRSAVNGAKIVTNCHPYNPEEYDGLEFESRFESGNLARAVRITPTYYELYLRPDLYTSRSKQWFYFRVRRTRKNVIYRFSIVNLVKSNSLYNDGMRPLLYSTINAKTRNEGWRRCGDNICYYCNEDENQPCSDDEVECSYTLTFNIEFSHDNDTVYFAHSYPYTYSDLQDYLMNIQNDPVKSKFCKLRLLCRTLAGNNVYYLTVTAPTTSDEIMKRKKSIVVSARVHPSETPSSWMMKGLMDFITADTAVAKRLRHKFIFKLIPMLNPDGVIVGNTRNSLTGKDLNRQYRTVIRETYPSIWYTKALIKRLIDECGVSMYCDMHAHSRTHNIFVYGCENKRNAEKKLSEQVFPLMMHKNVADKFSFENCKFKVQRSKEGTGRIVVWMLGITNSYTLEASFGGSTLGSRKGTHFSTMDYEHMGRVFCETLLDYSDENPNKVKKQTKLIKMIKKIRKREKREQKALKLKKLNDQECIIEEKLKVKQSLDESLS
;
A
#
# COMPACT_ATOMS: atom_id res chain seq x y z
N MET A 1 0.68 -22.51 61.38
CA MET A 1 0.04 -21.98 62.59
C MET A 1 0.20 -20.48 62.54
N ASP A 2 -0.92 -19.79 62.30
CA ASP A 2 -1.37 -18.47 62.76
C ASP A 2 -0.37 -17.33 63.04
N LEU A 3 -0.69 -16.06 62.84
CA LEU A 3 -1.67 -15.27 62.06
C LEU A 3 -1.41 -13.81 62.50
N ASN A 4 -1.77 -12.86 61.64
CA ASN A 4 -2.27 -11.52 61.98
C ASN A 4 -1.41 -10.52 62.77
N ALA A 5 -1.00 -9.45 62.08
CA ALA A 5 -1.31 -8.08 62.47
C ALA A 5 -1.10 -7.12 61.29
N GLY A 6 -2.14 -6.40 60.85
CA GLY A 6 -1.95 -5.33 59.85
C GLY A 6 -3.18 -4.77 59.12
N GLY A 7 -4.39 -4.79 59.72
CA GLY A 7 -5.62 -4.34 59.05
C GLY A 7 -6.19 -2.98 59.47
N GLY A 8 -5.69 -2.37 60.54
CA GLY A 8 -6.39 -1.25 61.21
C GLY A 8 -6.26 0.14 60.57
N ARG A 9 -5.29 0.37 59.67
CA ARG A 9 -5.00 1.73 59.14
C ARG A 9 -5.65 2.08 57.79
N VAL A 10 -6.21 1.10 57.08
CA VAL A 10 -6.82 1.34 55.75
C VAL A 10 -8.29 1.76 55.86
N GLN A 11 -9.01 1.27 56.87
CA GLN A 11 -10.43 1.58 57.05
C GLN A 11 -10.70 3.00 57.54
N PHE A 12 -9.77 3.63 58.27
CA PHE A 12 -9.95 5.01 58.74
C PHE A 12 -9.76 6.05 57.63
N LEU A 13 -8.86 5.78 56.66
CA LEU A 13 -8.58 6.70 55.54
C LEU A 13 -9.66 6.66 54.44
N GLN A 14 -10.43 5.56 54.32
CA GLN A 14 -11.54 5.47 53.36
C GLN A 14 -12.80 6.24 53.80
N ALA A 15 -12.98 6.50 55.09
CA ALA A 15 -14.15 7.21 55.62
C ALA A 15 -14.07 8.74 55.49
N GLN A 16 -12.88 9.31 55.26
CA GLN A 16 -12.71 10.77 55.07
C GLN A 16 -12.87 11.24 53.62
N LEU A 17 -12.78 10.34 52.63
CA LEU A 17 -12.83 10.70 51.21
C LEU A 17 -14.24 10.70 50.58
N PHE A 18 -15.27 10.25 51.32
CA PHE A 18 -16.64 10.17 50.83
C PHE A 18 -17.66 10.49 51.94
N PRO A 19 -18.01 11.76 52.18
CA PRO A 19 -19.07 12.09 53.12
C PRO A 19 -20.43 11.64 52.58
N VAL A 20 -21.15 10.84 53.36
CA VAL A 20 -22.50 10.35 53.06
C VAL A 20 -23.50 11.47 53.35
N CYS A 21 -24.17 11.97 52.31
CA CYS A 21 -25.29 12.91 52.42
C CYS A 21 -26.57 12.11 52.73
N SER A 22 -27.21 12.36 53.86
CA SER A 22 -28.50 11.78 54.24
C SER A 22 -29.65 12.53 53.58
N LEU A 23 -30.46 11.82 52.78
CA LEU A 23 -31.76 12.29 52.30
C LEU A 23 -32.85 11.28 52.66
N THR A 24 -33.98 11.83 53.12
CA THR A 24 -35.14 11.19 53.73
C THR A 24 -36.00 10.36 52.75
N PRO A 25 -36.81 9.40 53.25
CA PRO A 25 -37.53 8.44 52.42
C PRO A 25 -38.87 8.99 51.91
N ALA A 26 -38.94 9.33 50.62
CA ALA A 26 -40.19 9.35 49.88
C ALA A 26 -39.91 9.09 48.38
N ALA A 27 -40.78 8.28 47.76
CA ALA A 27 -40.76 7.84 46.36
C ALA A 27 -39.83 6.67 46.00
N ILE A 28 -40.16 5.48 46.51
CA ILE A 28 -39.88 4.21 45.83
C ILE A 28 -41.09 3.91 44.94
N GLN A 29 -40.94 4.04 43.62
CA GLN A 29 -41.73 3.28 42.67
C GLN A 29 -40.94 3.06 41.37
N GLU A 30 -40.72 1.78 41.07
CA GLU A 30 -40.28 1.18 39.80
C GLU A 30 -39.15 1.88 39.01
N ARG A 31 -37.91 1.48 39.32
CA ARG A 31 -36.67 1.43 38.52
C ARG A 31 -35.49 1.91 39.38
N GLY A 32 -34.52 1.02 39.60
CA GLY A 32 -33.35 1.32 40.42
C GLY A 32 -32.58 2.56 39.94
N TYR A 33 -32.09 3.36 40.90
CA TYR A 33 -31.40 4.63 40.69
C TYR A 33 -30.29 4.58 39.62
N LEU A 34 -29.51 3.50 39.61
CA LEU A 34 -28.43 3.27 38.62
C LEU A 34 -28.97 3.09 37.19
N GLY A 35 -30.13 2.45 37.02
CA GLY A 35 -30.76 2.25 35.71
C GLY A 35 -31.24 3.55 35.09
N ASN A 36 -31.88 4.42 35.89
CA ASN A 36 -32.33 5.75 35.45
C ASN A 36 -31.15 6.72 35.22
N PHE A 37 -30.08 6.63 36.01
CA PHE A 37 -28.87 7.43 35.81
C PHE A 37 -28.16 7.07 34.50
N LEU A 38 -28.02 5.77 34.20
CA LEU A 38 -27.36 5.31 32.98
C LEU A 38 -28.19 5.61 31.72
N THR A 39 -29.52 5.50 31.76
CA THR A 39 -30.38 5.81 30.60
C THR A 39 -30.57 7.30 30.34
N LYS A 40 -30.59 8.16 31.38
CA LYS A 40 -30.70 9.62 31.18
C LYS A 40 -29.35 10.30 30.92
N GLY A 41 -28.24 9.75 31.43
CA GLY A 41 -26.90 10.30 31.26
C GLY A 41 -26.22 9.92 29.93
N LEU A 42 -26.53 8.74 29.37
CA LEU A 42 -25.98 8.28 28.10
C LEU A 42 -27.06 8.40 27.02
N ARG A 43 -26.99 9.44 26.17
CA ARG A 43 -27.85 9.58 24.99
C ARG A 43 -27.46 8.57 23.89
N THR A 44 -27.57 7.27 24.18
CA THR A 44 -27.31 6.20 23.22
C THR A 44 -28.48 5.23 23.15
N ASN A 45 -29.02 5.04 21.95
CA ASN A 45 -30.10 4.07 21.69
C ASN A 45 -29.54 2.64 21.48
N GLN A 46 -28.22 2.46 21.63
CA GLN A 46 -27.50 1.25 21.27
C GLN A 46 -27.22 0.34 22.48
N LEU A 47 -27.37 0.85 23.70
CA LEU A 47 -27.17 0.12 24.95
C LEU A 47 -28.54 -0.20 25.59
N GLU A 48 -28.79 -1.47 25.84
CA GLU A 48 -29.99 -1.97 26.52
C GLU A 48 -29.57 -2.49 27.89
N VAL A 49 -30.08 -1.90 28.96
CA VAL A 49 -29.74 -2.26 30.34
C VAL A 49 -30.92 -3.01 30.94
N ASN A 50 -30.76 -4.32 31.12
CA ASN A 50 -31.74 -5.20 31.73
C ASN A 50 -31.25 -5.67 33.09
N THR A 51 -32.14 -5.95 34.03
CA THR A 51 -31.77 -6.51 35.33
C THR A 51 -31.82 -8.04 35.25
N ASP A 52 -30.75 -8.70 35.65
CA ASP A 52 -30.72 -10.16 35.75
C ASP A 52 -31.69 -10.63 36.84
N GLU A 53 -32.68 -11.44 36.49
CA GLU A 53 -33.75 -11.84 37.42
C GLU A 53 -33.26 -12.74 38.57
N ARG A 54 -32.09 -13.39 38.44
CA ARG A 54 -31.54 -14.29 39.47
C ARG A 54 -30.59 -13.57 40.43
N THR A 55 -29.86 -12.59 39.93
CA THR A 55 -28.80 -11.90 40.69
C THR A 55 -29.15 -10.46 41.03
N LEU A 56 -30.25 -9.93 40.49
CA LEU A 56 -30.73 -8.55 40.63
C LEU A 56 -29.69 -7.49 40.22
N ARG A 57 -28.68 -7.88 39.44
CA ARG A 57 -27.62 -6.98 38.95
C ARG A 57 -27.98 -6.44 37.56
N PRO A 58 -27.73 -5.16 37.27
CA PRO A 58 -27.94 -4.60 35.95
C PRO A 58 -26.89 -5.15 34.96
N ILE A 59 -27.36 -5.73 33.86
CA ILE A 59 -26.57 -6.19 32.74
C ILE A 59 -26.85 -5.26 31.55
N ALA A 60 -25.82 -4.52 31.14
CA ALA A 60 -25.86 -3.72 29.92
C ALA A 60 -25.42 -4.57 28.71
N ARG A 61 -26.25 -4.63 27.66
CA ARG A 61 -25.95 -5.31 26.39
C ARG A 61 -26.15 -4.38 25.21
N LEU A 62 -25.30 -4.48 24.20
CA LEU A 62 -25.45 -3.73 22.96
C LEU A 62 -26.51 -4.38 22.04
N LYS A 63 -27.33 -3.57 21.36
CA LYS A 63 -28.26 -4.04 20.31
C LYS A 63 -27.47 -4.54 19.09
N GLU A 64 -27.99 -5.59 18.45
CA GLU A 64 -27.47 -6.12 17.18
C GLU A 64 -27.66 -5.10 16.04
N PRO A 65 -26.70 -4.93 15.11
CA PRO A 65 -25.42 -5.62 15.00
C PRO A 65 -24.32 -4.94 15.83
N ARG A 66 -23.61 -5.75 16.62
CA ARG A 66 -22.68 -5.31 17.68
C ARG A 66 -21.27 -4.86 17.23
N GLU A 67 -20.97 -4.93 15.93
CA GLU A 67 -19.64 -4.59 15.38
C GLU A 67 -19.68 -3.57 14.22
N LEU A 68 -20.41 -2.48 14.40
CA LEU A 68 -20.25 -1.30 13.56
C LEU A 68 -19.98 -0.12 14.48
N PHE A 69 -18.70 0.24 14.62
CA PHE A 69 -18.35 1.56 15.12
C PHE A 69 -18.95 2.58 14.17
N ALA A 70 -20.13 3.11 14.52
CA ALA A 70 -20.53 4.40 14.02
C ALA A 70 -19.49 5.39 14.54
N LEU A 71 -18.96 6.24 13.66
CA LEU A 71 -18.15 7.37 14.08
C LEU A 71 -18.97 8.16 15.13
N PRO A 72 -18.39 8.54 16.28
CA PRO A 72 -19.09 9.37 17.25
C PRO A 72 -19.66 10.59 16.55
N LYS A 73 -20.99 10.74 16.62
CA LYS A 73 -21.68 11.96 16.18
C LYS A 73 -21.71 12.96 17.33
N ASP A 74 -20.55 13.24 17.92
CA ASP A 74 -20.48 14.34 18.88
C ASP A 74 -20.35 15.62 18.08
N LYS A 75 -21.40 16.44 18.09
CA LYS A 75 -21.42 17.76 17.42
C LYS A 75 -20.45 18.77 18.04
N GLU A 76 -19.82 18.43 19.17
CA GLU A 76 -18.70 19.18 19.76
C GLU A 76 -17.32 18.55 19.48
N HIS A 77 -17.26 17.34 18.88
CA HIS A 77 -16.05 16.66 18.41
C HIS A 77 -16.33 15.95 17.07
N GLY A 78 -16.86 16.69 16.10
CA GLY A 78 -17.41 16.13 14.87
C GLY A 78 -16.32 15.46 14.03
N CYS A 79 -16.19 14.14 14.11
CA CYS A 79 -15.25 13.31 13.32
C CYS A 79 -13.96 14.08 12.93
N SER A 80 -13.27 14.63 13.93
CA SER A 80 -11.97 15.26 13.72
C SER A 80 -11.04 14.19 13.18
N GLN A 81 -10.44 14.40 12.02
CA GLN A 81 -9.43 13.50 11.47
C GLN A 81 -8.45 13.11 12.58
N GLN A 82 -8.29 11.81 12.82
CA GLN A 82 -7.33 11.37 13.81
C GLN A 82 -5.93 11.62 13.24
N ALA A 83 -5.18 12.50 13.90
CA ALA A 83 -3.78 12.75 13.57
C ALA A 83 -2.99 11.41 13.49
N PRO A 84 -2.11 11.24 12.49
CA PRO A 84 -1.33 10.02 12.34
C PRO A 84 -0.59 9.66 13.62
N ARG A 85 -0.71 8.39 14.02
CA ARG A 85 0.05 7.81 15.13
C ARG A 85 1.29 7.11 14.60
N TRP A 86 2.39 7.39 15.26
CA TRP A 86 3.73 6.91 14.93
C TRP A 86 4.26 6.05 16.07
N PRO A 87 5.16 5.08 15.80
CA PRO A 87 6.00 4.52 16.86
C PRO A 87 6.68 5.63 17.67
N ILE A 88 6.79 5.45 18.98
CA ILE A 88 7.30 6.48 19.89
C ILE A 88 8.76 6.84 19.67
N GLU A 89 9.52 6.00 18.98
CA GLU A 89 10.90 6.20 18.60
C GLU A 89 11.05 7.02 17.31
N CYS A 90 9.97 7.20 16.54
CA CYS A 90 10.00 7.98 15.31
C CYS A 90 9.92 9.47 15.63
N GLN A 91 10.93 10.23 15.21
CA GLN A 91 10.90 11.68 15.25
C GLN A 91 10.21 12.19 13.98
N VAL A 92 9.30 13.14 14.16
CA VAL A 92 8.47 13.67 13.07
C VAL A 92 8.50 15.19 13.14
N LEU A 93 8.77 15.83 12.01
CA LEU A 93 8.62 17.27 11.88
C LEU A 93 7.15 17.65 11.96
N GLU A 94 6.89 18.79 12.59
CA GLU A 94 5.52 19.28 12.80
C GLU A 94 4.85 19.70 11.48
N GLU A 95 5.64 20.18 10.52
CA GLU A 95 5.15 20.62 9.21
C GLU A 95 4.67 19.44 8.36
N ARG A 96 3.38 19.43 8.02
CA ARG A 96 2.83 18.51 7.01
C ARG A 96 3.30 18.95 5.62
N ILE A 97 3.89 18.02 4.88
CA ILE A 97 4.27 18.25 3.49
C ILE A 97 3.06 18.03 2.58
N ILE A 98 2.80 19.01 1.71
CA ILE A 98 1.73 18.97 0.72
C ILE A 98 2.32 19.29 -0.65
N HIS A 99 1.96 18.48 -1.64
CA HIS A 99 2.33 18.69 -3.05
C HIS A 99 1.10 19.10 -3.85
N ILE A 100 1.29 20.01 -4.81
CA ILE A 100 0.19 20.38 -5.70
C ILE A 100 -0.22 19.20 -6.60
N PRO A 101 -1.52 19.04 -6.88
CA PRO A 101 -2.01 18.06 -7.83
C PRO A 101 -1.76 18.59 -9.26
N ASN A 102 -0.60 18.27 -9.82
CA ASN A 102 -0.23 18.59 -11.20
C ASN A 102 0.30 17.34 -11.91
N VAL A 103 -0.11 17.17 -13.16
CA VAL A 103 0.32 16.09 -14.05
C VAL A 103 0.96 16.73 -15.28
N PRO A 104 2.14 16.28 -15.72
CA PRO A 104 2.75 16.78 -16.95
C PRO A 104 1.82 16.64 -18.16
N ASP A 105 1.69 17.70 -18.96
CA ASP A 105 0.84 17.72 -20.16
C ASP A 105 1.29 16.69 -21.22
N ILE A 106 2.60 16.47 -21.29
CA ILE A 106 3.22 15.54 -22.24
C ILE A 106 3.70 14.31 -21.46
N PRO A 107 3.43 13.09 -21.97
CA PRO A 107 3.96 11.87 -21.37
C PRO A 107 5.49 11.89 -21.24
N GLU A 108 6.00 11.66 -20.04
CA GLU A 108 7.44 11.68 -19.78
C GLU A 108 8.11 10.38 -20.25
N PHE A 109 9.09 10.50 -21.14
CA PHE A 109 9.79 9.35 -21.71
C PHE A 109 10.74 8.67 -20.73
N TYR A 110 11.00 7.37 -20.96
CA TYR A 110 12.07 6.66 -20.28
C TYR A 110 13.44 7.28 -20.58
N TYR A 111 14.35 7.17 -19.62
CA TYR A 111 15.76 7.35 -19.86
C TYR A 111 16.24 6.33 -20.89
N ARG A 112 17.13 6.77 -21.79
CA ARG A 112 17.77 5.90 -22.77
C ARG A 112 19.21 5.68 -22.32
N PRO A 113 19.56 4.49 -21.81
CA PRO A 113 20.95 4.19 -21.47
C PRO A 113 21.85 4.37 -22.68
N SER A 114 22.95 5.08 -22.47
CA SER A 114 24.08 5.22 -23.38
C SER A 114 24.98 3.98 -23.37
N GLY A 115 24.95 3.18 -22.29
CA GLY A 115 25.87 2.05 -22.06
C GLY A 115 27.19 2.47 -21.41
N ASN A 116 27.44 3.78 -21.28
CA ASN A 116 28.64 4.36 -20.68
C ASN A 116 28.37 4.95 -19.29
N GLU A 117 27.25 4.60 -18.67
CA GLU A 117 26.92 5.08 -17.33
C GLU A 117 27.96 4.62 -16.32
N LEU A 118 28.38 5.56 -15.47
CA LEU A 118 29.34 5.27 -14.42
C LEU A 118 28.70 4.41 -13.33
N LYS A 119 29.45 3.41 -12.87
CA LYS A 119 29.08 2.49 -11.80
C LYS A 119 30.05 2.63 -10.63
N PRO A 120 30.02 3.76 -9.88
CA PRO A 120 30.93 3.94 -8.75
C PRO A 120 30.70 2.85 -7.70
N ARG A 121 31.77 2.24 -7.21
CA ARG A 121 31.65 1.34 -6.05
C ARG A 121 31.31 2.18 -4.81
N PRO A 122 30.37 1.73 -3.95
CA PRO A 122 30.12 2.40 -2.68
C PRO A 122 31.42 2.47 -1.86
N VAL A 123 31.82 3.67 -1.45
CA VAL A 123 33.07 3.88 -0.69
C VAL A 123 32.88 3.88 0.82
N GLY A 124 31.63 4.06 1.28
CA GLY A 124 31.29 4.03 2.70
C GLY A 124 31.61 5.32 3.46
N GLU A 125 31.28 5.30 4.75
CA GLU A 125 31.36 6.49 5.62
C GLU A 125 32.79 6.87 6.02
N GLU A 126 33.72 5.93 5.99
CA GLU A 126 35.15 6.17 6.29
C GLU A 126 35.79 7.15 5.29
N ASN A 127 35.21 7.27 4.10
CA ASN A 127 35.70 8.09 2.99
C ASN A 127 34.84 9.33 2.72
N GLY A 128 33.97 9.73 3.65
CA GLY A 128 33.09 10.88 3.46
C GLY A 128 32.61 11.51 4.77
N ILE A 129 31.84 12.59 4.64
CA ILE A 129 31.28 13.32 5.77
C ILE A 129 29.80 12.96 5.88
N VAL A 130 29.36 12.42 7.01
CA VAL A 130 27.93 12.20 7.26
C VAL A 130 27.25 13.55 7.43
N VAL A 131 26.28 13.87 6.57
CA VAL A 131 25.56 15.17 6.59
C VAL A 131 24.10 15.03 7.03
N PHE A 132 23.60 13.81 7.05
CA PHE A 132 22.30 13.49 7.62
C PHE A 132 22.31 12.08 8.16
N ASN A 133 21.77 11.87 9.35
CA ASN A 133 21.61 10.56 9.96
C ASN A 133 20.33 10.50 10.81
N TYR A 134 19.40 9.64 10.40
CA TYR A 134 18.14 9.39 11.07
C TYR A 134 17.77 7.90 11.02
N ASN A 135 17.97 7.23 12.15
CA ASN A 135 17.49 5.87 12.39
C ASN A 135 16.71 5.86 13.71
N PRO A 136 15.37 5.65 13.68
CA PRO A 136 14.59 5.44 14.90
C PRO A 136 15.13 4.23 15.65
N ILE A 137 15.64 4.44 16.87
CA ILE A 137 16.14 3.37 17.74
C ILE A 137 15.09 3.08 18.80
N SER A 138 14.63 1.82 18.84
CA SER A 138 13.82 1.29 19.91
C SER A 138 14.71 0.45 20.85
N ALA A 139 14.38 0.43 22.15
CA ALA A 139 15.01 -0.47 23.11
C ALA A 139 14.71 -1.96 22.81
N VAL A 140 13.71 -2.22 21.96
CA VAL A 140 13.27 -3.57 21.58
C VAL A 140 13.14 -3.70 20.06
N ASN A 141 13.36 -4.90 19.54
CA ASN A 141 13.31 -5.20 18.09
C ASN A 141 11.88 -5.43 17.55
N TYR A 142 10.84 -5.00 18.27
CA TYR A 142 9.44 -5.15 17.90
C TYR A 142 8.64 -3.88 18.22
N PHE A 143 7.50 -3.71 17.56
CA PHE A 143 6.60 -2.60 17.85
C PHE A 143 6.08 -2.67 19.29
N SER A 144 6.28 -1.60 20.06
CA SER A 144 5.90 -1.52 21.46
C SER A 144 4.65 -0.67 21.68
N ARG A 145 4.71 0.62 21.33
CA ARG A 145 3.62 1.59 21.51
C ARG A 145 3.72 2.74 20.49
N SER A 146 2.63 3.47 20.34
CA SER A 146 2.55 4.63 19.45
C SER A 146 2.07 5.90 20.15
N ALA A 147 2.38 7.05 19.56
CA ALA A 147 1.89 8.36 19.96
C ALA A 147 1.54 9.19 18.73
N VAL A 148 0.64 10.17 18.89
CA VAL A 148 0.46 11.23 17.89
C VAL A 148 1.78 12.01 17.81
N ASN A 149 2.27 12.27 16.60
CA ASN A 149 3.55 12.92 16.31
C ASN A 149 4.82 12.15 16.77
N GLY A 150 4.68 10.92 17.25
CA GLY A 150 5.82 10.06 17.59
C GLY A 150 6.60 10.51 18.82
N ALA A 151 7.91 10.63 18.68
CA ALA A 151 8.84 11.00 19.74
C ALA A 151 8.62 12.45 20.19
N LYS A 152 8.56 12.67 21.52
CA LYS A 152 8.45 14.01 22.10
C LYS A 152 9.74 14.82 22.00
N ILE A 153 10.88 14.12 21.94
CA ILE A 153 12.21 14.73 21.89
C ILE A 153 12.74 14.50 20.48
N VAL A 154 13.08 15.59 19.80
CA VAL A 154 13.69 15.58 18.47
C VAL A 154 15.17 15.82 18.64
N THR A 155 15.99 14.92 18.13
CA THR A 155 17.45 15.06 18.14
C THR A 155 17.93 15.78 16.89
N ASN A 156 19.12 16.38 16.96
CA ASN A 156 19.76 16.89 15.76
C ASN A 156 20.21 15.71 14.88
N CYS A 157 19.70 15.64 13.65
CA CYS A 157 20.05 14.62 12.66
C CYS A 157 21.13 15.11 11.67
N HIS A 158 21.63 16.34 11.86
CA HIS A 158 22.64 16.98 11.04
C HIS A 158 23.90 17.18 11.90
N PRO A 159 24.89 16.29 11.81
CA PRO A 159 26.06 16.31 12.70
C PRO A 159 27.09 17.41 12.35
N TYR A 160 26.67 18.44 11.61
CA TYR A 160 27.51 19.56 11.18
C TYR A 160 27.05 20.88 11.80
N ASN A 161 27.96 21.87 11.85
CA ASN A 161 27.60 23.25 12.19
C ASN A 161 26.86 23.90 10.99
N PRO A 162 25.59 24.33 11.14
CA PRO A 162 24.82 24.91 10.03
C PRO A 162 25.43 26.18 9.41
N GLU A 163 26.27 26.90 10.15
CA GLU A 163 26.95 28.13 9.71
C GLU A 163 28.18 27.83 8.84
N GLU A 164 28.86 26.71 9.09
CA GLU A 164 30.06 26.29 8.36
C GLU A 164 29.74 25.38 7.17
N TYR A 165 28.62 24.66 7.23
CA TYR A 165 28.27 23.69 6.19
C TYR A 165 27.63 24.34 4.97
N ASP A 166 28.34 24.26 3.85
CA ASP A 166 27.95 24.84 2.58
C ASP A 166 27.18 23.88 1.65
N GLY A 167 27.05 22.60 2.01
CA GLY A 167 26.50 21.57 1.13
C GLY A 167 24.97 21.45 1.13
N LEU A 168 24.46 20.39 0.51
CA LEU A 168 23.03 20.08 0.48
C LEU A 168 22.54 19.56 1.84
N GLU A 169 21.33 19.97 2.23
CA GLU A 169 20.69 19.55 3.49
C GLU A 169 19.58 18.53 3.21
N PHE A 170 19.65 17.34 3.84
CA PHE A 170 18.72 16.22 3.59
C PHE A 170 17.75 16.02 4.76
N GLU A 171 16.50 15.64 4.51
CA GLU A 171 15.53 15.35 5.58
C GLU A 171 14.51 14.29 5.14
N SER A 172 14.05 13.46 6.08
CA SER A 172 13.06 12.40 5.85
C SER A 172 12.10 12.15 7.03
N ARG A 173 12.17 12.94 8.11
CA ARG A 173 11.32 12.86 9.31
C ARG A 173 9.93 13.43 9.10
N PHE A 174 9.21 12.89 8.13
CA PHE A 174 7.85 13.29 7.78
C PHE A 174 7.07 12.11 7.23
N GLU A 175 5.77 12.26 7.07
CA GLU A 175 4.89 11.18 6.62
C GLU A 175 5.35 10.54 5.30
N SER A 176 5.45 9.21 5.29
CA SER A 176 6.01 8.41 4.19
C SER A 176 7.49 8.66 3.87
N GLY A 177 8.19 9.50 4.62
CA GLY A 177 9.60 9.79 4.42
C GLY A 177 10.52 8.60 4.70
N ASN A 178 11.46 8.34 3.80
CA ASN A 178 12.49 7.32 3.96
C ASN A 178 13.81 7.76 3.32
N LEU A 179 14.75 8.08 4.20
CA LEU A 179 16.19 8.16 4.00
C LEU A 179 16.78 7.98 5.40
N ALA A 180 17.71 7.05 5.58
CA ALA A 180 18.38 6.85 6.87
C ALA A 180 19.61 7.73 7.00
N ARG A 181 20.39 7.86 5.92
CA ARG A 181 21.68 8.55 5.98
C ARG A 181 22.06 9.15 4.64
N ALA A 182 22.73 10.29 4.68
CA ALA A 182 23.41 10.88 3.53
C ALA A 182 24.87 11.16 3.90
N VAL A 183 25.79 10.69 3.06
CA VAL A 183 27.24 10.84 3.20
C VAL A 183 27.74 11.65 2.01
N ARG A 184 28.33 12.81 2.27
CA ARG A 184 28.98 13.66 1.27
C ARG A 184 30.38 13.10 1.01
N ILE A 185 30.59 12.49 -0.15
CA ILE A 185 31.89 11.94 -0.58
C ILE A 185 32.74 13.04 -1.22
N THR A 186 32.12 13.86 -2.08
CA THR A 186 32.74 15.06 -2.65
C THR A 186 31.73 16.21 -2.60
N PRO A 187 32.11 17.46 -2.95
CA PRO A 187 31.14 18.57 -3.02
C PRO A 187 29.88 18.30 -3.85
N THR A 188 29.99 17.42 -4.86
CA THR A 188 28.90 17.10 -5.79
C THR A 188 28.49 15.62 -5.78
N TYR A 189 29.10 14.76 -4.95
CA TYR A 189 28.76 13.34 -4.87
C TYR A 189 28.27 12.94 -3.46
N TYR A 190 27.05 12.39 -3.39
CA TYR A 190 26.44 11.93 -2.15
C TYR A 190 26.05 10.45 -2.25
N GLU A 191 26.46 9.68 -1.26
CA GLU A 191 25.98 8.32 -1.01
C GLU A 191 24.82 8.34 -0.03
N LEU A 192 23.72 7.70 -0.41
CA LEU A 192 22.44 7.71 0.29
C LEU A 192 22.13 6.29 0.75
N TYR A 193 21.68 6.16 2.00
CA TYR A 193 21.28 4.90 2.60
C TYR A 193 19.81 4.98 2.99
N LEU A 194 19.02 4.02 2.54
CA LEU A 194 17.62 3.89 2.94
C LEU A 194 17.51 3.24 4.30
N ARG A 195 16.48 3.64 5.04
CA ARG A 195 16.08 2.96 6.26
C ARG A 195 15.41 1.64 5.88
N PRO A 196 15.79 0.49 6.48
CA PRO A 196 15.02 -0.72 6.34
C PRO A 196 13.62 -0.52 6.93
N ASP A 197 12.65 -1.31 6.48
CA ASP A 197 11.33 -1.32 7.11
C ASP A 197 11.45 -1.49 8.64
N LEU A 198 10.70 -0.72 9.42
CA LEU A 198 10.78 -0.81 10.88
C LEU A 198 10.50 -2.25 11.35
N TYR A 199 11.30 -2.70 12.33
CA TYR A 199 11.25 -4.04 12.95
C TYR A 199 11.57 -5.20 11.99
N THR A 200 12.29 -4.94 10.90
CA THR A 200 12.89 -5.97 10.04
C THR A 200 14.10 -5.41 9.28
N SER A 201 14.97 -6.27 8.72
CA SER A 201 16.14 -5.86 7.93
C SER A 201 15.96 -6.06 6.42
N ARG A 202 14.86 -6.69 5.99
CA ARG A 202 14.74 -7.37 4.68
C ARG A 202 14.27 -6.49 3.51
N SER A 203 13.87 -5.25 3.74
CA SER A 203 13.15 -4.47 2.72
C SER A 203 13.63 -3.03 2.67
N LYS A 204 14.36 -2.71 1.60
CA LYS A 204 14.92 -1.39 1.28
C LYS A 204 14.71 -1.12 -0.20
N GLN A 205 13.67 -0.35 -0.55
CA GLN A 205 13.36 0.04 -1.94
C GLN A 205 12.72 1.42 -2.03
N TRP A 206 11.85 1.75 -1.08
CA TRP A 206 11.17 3.04 -1.05
C TRP A 206 12.10 4.14 -0.55
N PHE A 207 12.15 5.23 -1.31
CA PHE A 207 12.78 6.46 -0.89
C PHE A 207 11.81 7.61 -1.10
N TYR A 208 11.76 8.50 -0.12
CA TYR A 208 11.07 9.77 -0.19
C TYR A 208 11.74 10.73 0.79
N PHE A 209 12.44 11.74 0.29
CA PHE A 209 13.23 12.65 1.11
C PHE A 209 13.26 14.06 0.52
N ARG A 210 13.56 15.04 1.38
CA ARG A 210 13.71 16.45 1.04
C ARG A 210 15.19 16.80 0.92
N VAL A 211 15.51 17.70 0.00
CA VAL A 211 16.82 18.33 -0.15
C VAL A 211 16.63 19.85 -0.15
N ARG A 212 17.44 20.59 0.61
CA ARG A 212 17.48 22.06 0.64
C ARG A 212 18.87 22.60 0.29
N ARG A 213 18.95 23.92 0.13
CA ARG A 213 20.18 24.64 -0.26
C ARG A 213 20.71 24.19 -1.62
N THR A 214 19.80 23.94 -2.57
CA THR A 214 20.18 23.56 -3.93
C THR A 214 21.04 24.65 -4.57
N ARG A 215 21.94 24.27 -5.47
CA ARG A 215 22.71 25.20 -6.30
C ARG A 215 22.40 24.94 -7.77
N LYS A 216 22.07 25.99 -8.50
CA LYS A 216 21.80 25.96 -9.93
C LYS A 216 23.10 25.77 -10.71
N ASN A 217 23.02 25.18 -11.91
CA ASN A 217 24.16 24.95 -12.80
C ASN A 217 25.26 24.07 -12.20
N VAL A 218 24.91 23.26 -11.18
CA VAL A 218 25.81 22.27 -10.57
C VAL A 218 25.20 20.89 -10.77
N ILE A 219 25.99 19.97 -11.33
CA ILE A 219 25.60 18.58 -11.49
C ILE A 219 26.00 17.82 -10.23
N TYR A 220 25.01 17.31 -9.51
CA TYR A 220 25.18 16.42 -8.39
C TYR A 220 25.02 14.97 -8.83
N ARG A 221 25.72 14.05 -8.17
CA ARG A 221 25.47 12.60 -8.27
C ARG A 221 24.92 12.10 -6.95
N PHE A 222 23.79 11.39 -7.01
CA PHE A 222 23.23 10.65 -5.89
C PHE A 222 23.33 9.16 -6.17
N SER A 223 23.91 8.42 -5.24
CA SER A 223 23.96 6.95 -5.27
C SER A 223 23.22 6.41 -4.05
N ILE A 224 22.07 5.75 -4.25
CA ILE A 224 21.37 4.99 -3.21
C ILE A 224 21.95 3.59 -3.19
N VAL A 225 22.75 3.26 -2.18
CA VAL A 225 23.70 2.13 -2.23
C VAL A 225 23.23 0.84 -1.56
N ASN A 226 22.09 0.83 -0.86
CA ASN A 226 21.68 -0.31 -0.03
C ASN A 226 20.34 -0.95 -0.44
N LEU A 227 20.00 -0.90 -1.74
CA LEU A 227 18.78 -1.53 -2.27
C LEU A 227 18.93 -3.05 -2.28
N VAL A 228 17.83 -3.79 -2.14
CA VAL A 228 17.85 -5.27 -1.98
C VAL A 228 17.32 -6.04 -3.19
N LYS A 229 16.88 -5.35 -4.25
CA LYS A 229 16.25 -6.02 -5.41
C LYS A 229 17.28 -6.35 -6.47
N SER A 230 17.37 -7.62 -6.86
CA SER A 230 18.31 -8.02 -7.92
C SER A 230 18.04 -7.49 -9.32
N ASN A 231 16.84 -6.95 -9.54
CA ASN A 231 16.52 -6.25 -10.78
C ASN A 231 15.51 -5.14 -10.49
N SER A 232 15.53 -4.10 -11.31
CA SER A 232 14.70 -2.91 -11.17
C SER A 232 14.40 -2.30 -12.54
N LEU A 233 13.24 -1.66 -12.67
CA LEU A 233 12.86 -0.90 -13.87
C LEU A 233 13.80 0.28 -14.18
N TYR A 234 14.69 0.66 -13.27
CA TYR A 234 15.77 1.61 -13.56
C TYR A 234 16.70 1.10 -14.67
N ASN A 235 16.90 -0.23 -14.78
CA ASN A 235 17.61 -0.85 -15.90
C ASN A 235 16.88 -0.68 -17.23
N ASP A 236 15.57 -0.48 -17.19
CA ASP A 236 14.70 -0.32 -18.35
C ASP A 236 14.31 1.16 -18.57
N GLY A 237 15.09 2.09 -18.01
CA GLY A 237 14.93 3.53 -18.25
C GLY A 237 13.94 4.24 -17.33
N MET A 238 13.47 3.61 -16.25
CA MET A 238 12.70 4.33 -15.22
C MET A 238 13.54 5.48 -14.63
N ARG A 239 12.88 6.60 -14.35
CA ARG A 239 13.46 7.80 -13.74
C ARG A 239 12.88 8.05 -12.33
N PRO A 240 13.68 8.50 -11.35
CA PRO A 240 13.16 9.01 -10.08
C PRO A 240 12.23 10.20 -10.29
N LEU A 241 11.47 10.57 -9.26
CA LEU A 241 10.66 11.78 -9.26
C LEU A 241 11.35 12.92 -8.49
N LEU A 242 11.18 14.14 -8.97
CA LEU A 242 11.58 15.40 -8.35
C LEU A 242 10.35 16.31 -8.22
N TYR A 243 10.22 16.99 -7.07
CA TYR A 243 9.29 18.09 -6.86
C TYR A 243 10.07 19.32 -6.41
N SER A 244 9.89 20.46 -7.07
CA SER A 244 10.53 21.74 -6.71
C SER A 244 9.50 22.68 -6.10
N THR A 245 9.77 23.20 -4.90
CA THR A 245 8.84 24.14 -4.25
C THR A 245 8.77 25.48 -4.97
N ILE A 246 9.88 25.94 -5.55
CA ILE A 246 9.90 27.15 -6.37
C ILE A 246 9.08 26.95 -7.66
N ASN A 247 9.27 25.86 -8.40
CA ASN A 247 8.50 25.58 -9.61
C ASN A 247 7.00 25.39 -9.31
N ALA A 248 6.65 24.73 -8.21
CA ALA A 248 5.26 24.60 -7.80
C ALA A 248 4.60 25.97 -7.55
N LYS A 249 5.29 26.90 -6.89
CA LYS A 249 4.78 28.25 -6.59
C LYS A 249 4.75 29.17 -7.80
N THR A 250 5.78 29.12 -8.65
CA THR A 250 5.97 30.09 -9.73
C THR A 250 5.43 29.64 -11.08
N ARG A 251 5.37 28.33 -11.33
CA ARG A 251 4.97 27.72 -12.61
C ARG A 251 3.80 26.73 -12.49
N ASN A 252 3.31 26.49 -11.27
CA ASN A 252 2.29 25.47 -11.01
C ASN A 252 2.70 24.06 -11.51
N GLU A 253 4.00 23.77 -11.45
CA GLU A 253 4.59 22.50 -11.88
C GLU A 253 4.77 21.57 -10.67
N GLY A 254 4.20 20.37 -10.74
CA GLY A 254 4.23 19.39 -9.65
C GLY A 254 5.40 18.42 -9.76
N TRP A 255 5.11 17.15 -9.47
CA TRP A 255 6.08 16.07 -9.59
C TRP A 255 6.43 15.82 -11.06
N ARG A 256 7.72 15.70 -11.35
CA ARG A 256 8.25 15.33 -12.67
C ARG A 256 9.30 14.23 -12.55
N ARG A 257 9.50 13.47 -13.62
CA ARG A 257 10.62 12.55 -13.76
C ARG A 257 11.92 13.34 -13.89
N CYS A 258 12.98 12.85 -13.26
CA CYS A 258 14.27 13.52 -13.22
C CYS A 258 15.44 12.55 -13.37
N GLY A 259 16.63 13.14 -13.46
CA GLY A 259 17.89 12.43 -13.41
C GLY A 259 18.36 11.92 -14.76
N ASP A 260 19.69 11.91 -14.94
CA ASP A 260 20.41 11.41 -16.11
C ASP A 260 21.57 10.52 -15.66
N ASN A 261 22.25 9.84 -16.58
CA ASN A 261 23.29 8.85 -16.26
C ASN A 261 22.81 7.82 -15.21
N ILE A 262 21.61 7.29 -15.42
CA ILE A 262 20.94 6.41 -14.48
C ILE A 262 21.46 4.99 -14.65
N CYS A 263 21.94 4.39 -13.57
CA CYS A 263 22.37 2.99 -13.56
C CYS A 263 21.90 2.27 -12.30
N TYR A 264 21.61 0.97 -12.44
CA TYR A 264 21.25 0.08 -11.35
C TYR A 264 22.10 -1.20 -11.41
N TYR A 265 22.92 -1.46 -10.40
CA TYR A 265 23.91 -2.56 -10.43
C TYR A 265 24.13 -3.21 -9.06
N CYS A 266 24.66 -4.42 -9.06
CA CYS A 266 25.05 -5.15 -7.85
C CYS A 266 26.34 -4.54 -7.28
N ASN A 267 26.43 -4.45 -5.96
CA ASN A 267 27.62 -3.93 -5.28
C ASN A 267 28.74 -4.96 -5.17
N GLU A 268 28.40 -6.25 -5.19
CA GLU A 268 29.38 -7.35 -5.11
C GLU A 268 30.08 -7.58 -6.46
N ASP A 269 31.33 -8.06 -6.42
CA ASP A 269 32.12 -8.36 -7.60
C ASP A 269 31.62 -9.64 -8.31
N GLU A 270 31.45 -9.57 -9.64
CA GLU A 270 30.99 -10.71 -10.47
C GLU A 270 31.92 -11.94 -10.41
N ASN A 271 33.16 -11.76 -9.92
CA ASN A 271 34.21 -12.78 -9.91
C ASN A 271 34.41 -13.50 -8.56
N GLN A 272 33.61 -13.23 -7.53
CA GLN A 272 33.65 -13.97 -6.26
C GLN A 272 32.33 -14.72 -6.05
N PRO A 273 32.31 -16.07 -6.18
CA PRO A 273 31.13 -16.84 -5.82
C PRO A 273 30.91 -16.72 -4.30
N CYS A 274 29.74 -16.23 -3.89
CA CYS A 274 29.38 -16.18 -2.48
C CYS A 274 29.42 -17.59 -1.88
N SER A 275 30.29 -17.78 -0.90
CA SER A 275 30.13 -18.84 0.08
C SER A 275 29.06 -18.44 1.09
N ASP A 276 28.10 -19.34 1.30
CA ASP A 276 27.03 -19.33 2.29
C ASP A 276 25.83 -18.38 2.10
N ASP A 277 24.65 -18.98 2.31
CA ASP A 277 23.28 -18.50 2.11
C ASP A 277 22.84 -17.29 2.99
N GLU A 278 23.77 -16.49 3.54
CA GLU A 278 23.45 -15.49 4.58
C GLU A 278 23.66 -14.00 4.22
N VAL A 279 24.46 -13.65 3.20
CA VAL A 279 24.66 -12.23 2.82
C VAL A 279 23.79 -11.85 1.61
N GLU A 280 22.65 -11.20 1.88
CA GLU A 280 21.77 -10.67 0.83
C GLU A 280 22.51 -9.56 0.06
N CYS A 281 22.88 -9.79 -1.21
CA CYS A 281 23.63 -8.82 -2.02
C CYS A 281 22.91 -7.47 -2.05
N SER A 282 23.68 -6.39 -1.91
CA SER A 282 23.17 -5.02 -2.00
C SER A 282 23.34 -4.46 -3.41
N TYR A 283 22.48 -3.52 -3.78
CA TYR A 283 22.41 -2.92 -5.10
C TYR A 283 22.45 -1.40 -4.99
N THR A 284 23.09 -0.76 -5.97
CA THR A 284 23.18 0.68 -6.09
C THR A 284 22.31 1.20 -7.23
N LEU A 285 21.48 2.21 -6.93
CA LEU A 285 20.89 3.11 -7.92
C LEU A 285 21.70 4.40 -7.92
N THR A 286 22.34 4.73 -9.03
CA THR A 286 23.04 6.02 -9.20
C THR A 286 22.38 6.85 -10.29
N PHE A 287 22.32 8.17 -10.10
CA PHE A 287 21.85 9.12 -11.09
C PHE A 287 22.46 10.50 -10.84
N ASN A 288 22.67 11.24 -11.91
CA ASN A 288 23.03 12.65 -11.87
C ASN A 288 21.78 13.51 -11.81
N ILE A 289 21.86 14.67 -11.14
CA ILE A 289 20.79 15.66 -11.07
C ILE A 289 21.37 17.06 -11.16
N GLU A 290 20.69 17.92 -11.91
CA GLU A 290 20.96 19.36 -11.96
C GLU A 290 19.71 20.11 -11.48
N PHE A 291 19.89 21.03 -10.53
CA PHE A 291 18.79 21.81 -9.98
C PHE A 291 18.52 23.06 -10.81
N SER A 292 17.25 23.42 -10.97
CA SER A 292 16.86 24.60 -11.76
C SER A 292 17.05 25.93 -11.03
N HIS A 293 17.14 25.91 -9.71
CA HIS A 293 17.14 27.10 -8.85
C HIS A 293 18.14 26.98 -7.71
N ASP A 294 18.70 28.13 -7.32
CA ASP A 294 19.47 28.27 -6.08
C ASP A 294 18.52 28.33 -4.88
N ASN A 295 18.95 27.75 -3.76
CA ASN A 295 18.25 27.76 -2.47
C ASN A 295 16.80 27.25 -2.52
N ASP A 296 16.49 26.34 -3.45
CA ASP A 296 15.21 25.66 -3.48
C ASP A 296 15.11 24.61 -2.37
N THR A 297 13.88 24.26 -2.05
CA THR A 297 13.54 23.04 -1.34
C THR A 297 12.93 22.08 -2.36
N VAL A 298 13.58 20.94 -2.55
CA VAL A 298 13.13 19.92 -3.49
C VAL A 298 12.86 18.60 -2.77
N TYR A 299 12.05 17.75 -3.36
CA TYR A 299 11.77 16.42 -2.85
C TYR A 299 12.05 15.37 -3.92
N PHE A 300 12.62 14.24 -3.50
CA PHE A 300 12.84 13.07 -4.35
C PHE A 300 11.99 11.91 -3.89
N ALA A 301 11.40 11.17 -4.82
CA ALA A 301 10.62 9.98 -4.48
C ALA A 301 10.78 8.85 -5.50
N HIS A 302 10.62 7.61 -5.04
CA HIS A 302 10.63 6.42 -5.91
C HIS A 302 9.41 6.39 -6.86
N SER A 303 8.26 6.87 -6.38
CA SER A 303 7.01 7.01 -7.11
C SER A 303 6.16 8.09 -6.46
N TYR A 304 5.08 8.53 -7.12
CA TYR A 304 4.24 9.64 -6.65
C TYR A 304 3.72 9.34 -5.25
N PRO A 305 4.14 10.10 -4.21
CA PRO A 305 3.69 9.85 -2.85
C PRO A 305 2.17 9.98 -2.73
N TYR A 306 1.59 9.19 -1.84
CA TYR A 306 0.19 9.29 -1.42
C TYR A 306 0.16 8.87 0.04
N THR A 307 0.03 9.87 0.92
CA THR A 307 0.15 9.69 2.37
C THR A 307 -1.16 9.19 3.00
N TYR A 308 -1.12 8.80 4.26
CA TYR A 308 -2.34 8.46 5.01
C TYR A 308 -3.18 9.72 5.28
N SER A 309 -2.54 10.86 5.55
CA SER A 309 -3.25 12.14 5.67
C SER A 309 -3.96 12.54 4.37
N ASP A 310 -3.34 12.34 3.20
CA ASP A 310 -3.99 12.61 1.90
C ASP A 310 -5.24 11.73 1.70
N LEU A 311 -5.17 10.46 2.14
CA LEU A 311 -6.33 9.57 2.13
C LEU A 311 -7.44 10.09 3.04
N GLN A 312 -7.08 10.51 4.26
CA GLN A 312 -8.05 11.03 5.23
C GLN A 312 -8.76 12.27 4.70
N ASP A 313 -8.03 13.21 4.10
CA ASP A 313 -8.62 14.41 3.47
C ASP A 313 -9.56 14.01 2.33
N TYR A 314 -9.11 13.12 1.45
CA TYR A 314 -9.90 12.66 0.32
C TYR A 314 -11.22 11.99 0.74
N LEU A 315 -11.17 11.10 1.74
CA LEU A 315 -12.36 10.41 2.26
C LEU A 315 -13.30 11.36 2.99
N MET A 316 -12.75 12.34 3.72
CA MET A 316 -13.55 13.36 4.40
C MET A 316 -14.27 14.25 3.40
N ASN A 317 -13.62 14.61 2.29
CA ASN A 317 -14.25 15.35 1.19
C ASN A 317 -15.45 14.58 0.60
N ILE A 318 -15.33 13.25 0.42
CA ILE A 318 -16.47 12.42 -0.03
C ILE A 318 -17.59 12.39 1.01
N GLN A 319 -17.25 12.30 2.29
CA GLN A 319 -18.23 12.22 3.38
C GLN A 319 -18.98 13.54 3.59
N ASN A 320 -18.31 14.68 3.42
CA ASN A 320 -18.88 16.01 3.60
C ASN A 320 -19.64 16.51 2.37
N ASP A 321 -19.43 15.91 1.20
CA ASP A 321 -20.17 16.24 -0.02
C ASP A 321 -21.67 15.88 0.15
N PRO A 322 -22.60 16.86 0.01
CA PRO A 322 -24.02 16.66 0.29
C PRO A 322 -24.71 15.72 -0.70
N VAL A 323 -24.14 15.52 -1.89
CA VAL A 323 -24.66 14.61 -2.92
C VAL A 323 -24.07 13.22 -2.71
N LYS A 324 -22.73 13.12 -2.61
CA LYS A 324 -22.03 11.82 -2.49
C LYS A 324 -22.39 11.10 -1.20
N SER A 325 -22.48 11.81 -0.08
CA SER A 325 -22.81 11.24 1.25
C SER A 325 -24.16 10.49 1.31
N LYS A 326 -25.07 10.73 0.37
CA LYS A 326 -26.35 10.01 0.26
C LYS A 326 -26.14 8.54 -0.13
N PHE A 327 -25.17 8.25 -0.98
CA PHE A 327 -24.89 6.91 -1.52
C PHE A 327 -23.49 6.37 -1.15
N CYS A 328 -22.67 7.18 -0.48
CA CYS A 328 -21.38 6.82 0.08
C CYS A 328 -21.46 6.79 1.60
N LYS A 329 -21.06 5.67 2.22
CA LYS A 329 -20.95 5.53 3.67
C LYS A 329 -19.53 5.14 4.05
N LEU A 330 -18.79 6.10 4.63
CA LEU A 330 -17.49 5.86 5.22
C LEU A 330 -17.65 5.16 6.57
N ARG A 331 -16.88 4.11 6.81
CA ARG A 331 -16.90 3.34 8.05
C ARG A 331 -15.49 2.95 8.46
N LEU A 332 -15.31 2.75 9.76
CA LEU A 332 -14.09 2.18 10.33
C LEU A 332 -14.14 0.65 10.15
N LEU A 333 -13.11 0.08 9.52
CA LEU A 333 -12.92 -1.37 9.45
C LEU A 333 -12.33 -1.88 10.77
N CYS A 334 -11.22 -1.29 11.18
CA CYS A 334 -10.51 -1.59 12.42
C CYS A 334 -9.48 -0.50 12.72
N ARG A 335 -8.78 -0.64 13.84
CA ARG A 335 -7.52 0.08 14.10
C ARG A 335 -6.32 -0.83 13.84
N THR A 336 -5.22 -0.24 13.42
CA THR A 336 -3.93 -0.94 13.28
C THR A 336 -3.21 -1.11 14.61
N LEU A 337 -2.00 -1.67 14.59
CA LEU A 337 -1.15 -1.82 15.78
C LEU A 337 -0.78 -0.46 16.38
N ALA A 338 -0.44 0.53 15.57
CA ALA A 338 -0.21 1.88 16.04
C ALA A 338 -1.51 2.64 16.37
N GLY A 339 -2.69 2.02 16.23
CA GLY A 339 -3.96 2.65 16.53
C GLY A 339 -4.44 3.63 15.45
N ASN A 340 -3.89 3.55 14.24
CA ASN A 340 -4.39 4.30 13.08
C ASN A 340 -5.65 3.63 12.52
N ASN A 341 -6.58 4.44 12.04
CA ASN A 341 -7.85 3.94 11.50
C ASN A 341 -7.65 3.34 10.11
N VAL A 342 -8.16 2.12 9.91
CA VAL A 342 -8.32 1.50 8.60
C VAL A 342 -9.75 1.74 8.15
N TYR A 343 -9.94 2.58 7.13
CA TYR A 343 -11.27 2.92 6.64
C TYR A 343 -11.72 1.99 5.51
N TYR A 344 -13.03 1.84 5.38
CA TYR A 344 -13.64 1.35 4.15
C TYR A 344 -14.84 2.21 3.74
N LEU A 345 -14.99 2.41 2.43
CA LEU A 345 -16.08 3.15 1.83
C LEU A 345 -17.08 2.18 1.22
N THR A 346 -18.35 2.29 1.64
CA THR A 346 -19.46 1.60 0.96
C THR A 346 -20.07 2.55 -0.06
N VAL A 347 -20.13 2.15 -1.34
CA VAL A 347 -20.77 2.94 -2.41
C VAL A 347 -21.87 2.11 -3.06
N THR A 348 -23.13 2.54 -2.93
CA THR A 348 -24.28 1.88 -3.57
C THR A 348 -25.48 2.83 -3.63
N ALA A 349 -26.35 2.66 -4.62
CA ALA A 349 -27.57 3.45 -4.72
C ALA A 349 -28.50 3.16 -3.54
N PRO A 350 -29.03 4.18 -2.85
CA PRO A 350 -30.01 4.01 -1.78
C PRO A 350 -31.23 3.25 -2.27
N THR A 351 -31.77 2.37 -1.44
CA THR A 351 -33.02 1.66 -1.71
C THR A 351 -33.74 1.41 -0.39
N THR A 352 -35.06 1.52 -0.42
CA THR A 352 -35.94 1.26 0.71
C THR A 352 -36.33 -0.21 0.85
N SER A 353 -36.09 -1.02 -0.20
CA SER A 353 -36.40 -2.45 -0.20
C SER A 353 -35.15 -3.28 0.15
N ASP A 354 -35.25 -4.05 1.24
CA ASP A 354 -34.25 -5.03 1.66
C ASP A 354 -34.09 -6.17 0.64
N GLU A 355 -35.16 -6.53 -0.08
CA GLU A 355 -35.08 -7.55 -1.13
C GLU A 355 -34.18 -7.11 -2.29
N ILE A 356 -34.32 -5.85 -2.73
CA ILE A 356 -33.47 -5.29 -3.79
C ILE A 356 -32.01 -5.27 -3.31
N MET A 357 -31.76 -4.93 -2.04
CA MET A 357 -30.41 -4.98 -1.47
C MET A 357 -29.82 -6.39 -1.46
N LYS A 358 -30.58 -7.40 -1.05
CA LYS A 358 -30.12 -8.80 -1.03
C LYS A 358 -29.83 -9.36 -2.43
N ARG A 359 -30.47 -8.83 -3.47
CA ARG A 359 -30.19 -9.21 -4.87
C ARG A 359 -28.88 -8.62 -5.41
N LYS A 360 -28.44 -7.46 -4.90
CA LYS A 360 -27.17 -6.85 -5.33
C LYS A 360 -25.99 -7.69 -4.85
N LYS A 361 -25.03 -7.95 -5.73
CA LYS A 361 -23.75 -8.55 -5.36
C LYS A 361 -22.75 -7.49 -4.90
N SER A 362 -21.84 -7.89 -4.02
CA SER A 362 -20.75 -7.04 -3.56
C SER A 362 -19.52 -7.11 -4.48
N ILE A 363 -18.85 -5.97 -4.62
CA ILE A 363 -17.55 -5.82 -5.27
C ILE A 363 -16.59 -5.30 -4.21
N VAL A 364 -15.59 -6.10 -3.86
CA VAL A 364 -14.64 -5.77 -2.81
C VAL A 364 -13.31 -5.39 -3.46
N VAL A 365 -12.80 -4.20 -3.17
CA VAL A 365 -11.50 -3.75 -3.68
C VAL A 365 -10.65 -3.26 -2.52
N SER A 366 -9.41 -3.73 -2.42
CA SER A 366 -8.42 -3.27 -1.45
C SER A 366 -7.19 -2.68 -2.14
N ALA A 367 -6.45 -1.82 -1.44
CA ALA A 367 -5.20 -1.25 -1.91
C ALA A 367 -4.20 -1.01 -0.76
N ARG A 368 -2.93 -0.73 -1.11
CA ARG A 368 -1.82 -0.40 -0.18
C ARG A 368 -1.67 -1.36 0.98
N VAL A 369 -1.69 -2.67 0.71
CA VAL A 369 -1.24 -3.67 1.69
C VAL A 369 0.28 -3.61 1.86
N HIS A 370 1.02 -3.35 0.77
CA HIS A 370 2.43 -2.96 0.84
C HIS A 370 2.54 -1.43 0.80
N PRO A 371 3.27 -0.81 1.76
CA PRO A 371 3.23 0.64 1.90
C PRO A 371 3.85 1.42 0.74
N SER A 372 4.92 0.94 0.11
CA SER A 372 5.57 1.68 -0.99
C SER A 372 4.85 1.64 -2.33
N GLU A 373 3.82 0.80 -2.45
CA GLU A 373 3.10 0.59 -3.70
C GLU A 373 2.07 1.70 -3.93
N THR A 374 2.52 2.96 -3.92
CA THR A 374 1.69 4.15 -4.11
C THR A 374 0.88 4.17 -5.41
N PRO A 375 1.27 3.53 -6.53
CA PRO A 375 0.39 3.39 -7.70
C PRO A 375 -0.98 2.77 -7.36
N SER A 376 -1.04 1.88 -6.36
CA SER A 376 -2.31 1.29 -5.91
C SER A 376 -3.27 2.32 -5.28
N SER A 377 -2.75 3.35 -4.59
CA SER A 377 -3.56 4.45 -4.06
C SER A 377 -4.17 5.27 -5.18
N TRP A 378 -3.39 5.58 -6.22
CA TRP A 378 -3.86 6.36 -7.36
C TRP A 378 -4.89 5.58 -8.19
N MET A 379 -4.69 4.28 -8.41
CA MET A 379 -5.72 3.43 -9.02
C MET A 379 -7.00 3.38 -8.19
N MET A 380 -6.89 3.24 -6.86
CA MET A 380 -8.05 3.26 -5.97
C MET A 380 -8.75 4.61 -5.97
N LYS A 381 -8.01 5.73 -5.99
CA LYS A 381 -8.56 7.08 -6.10
C LYS A 381 -9.37 7.24 -7.39
N GLY A 382 -8.81 6.87 -8.54
CA GLY A 382 -9.54 6.96 -9.81
C GLY A 382 -10.79 6.08 -9.86
N LEU A 383 -10.77 4.91 -9.21
CA LEU A 383 -11.96 4.07 -9.02
C LEU A 383 -13.02 4.79 -8.17
N MET A 384 -12.62 5.36 -7.03
CA MET A 384 -13.50 6.11 -6.12
C MET A 384 -14.07 7.36 -6.79
N ASP A 385 -13.25 8.13 -7.50
CA ASP A 385 -13.69 9.31 -8.26
C ASP A 385 -14.74 8.91 -9.30
N PHE A 386 -14.50 7.85 -10.07
CA PHE A 386 -15.44 7.38 -11.08
C PHE A 386 -16.76 6.89 -10.47
N ILE A 387 -16.71 6.00 -9.47
CA ILE A 387 -17.93 5.40 -8.91
C ILE A 387 -18.74 6.40 -8.08
N THR A 388 -18.16 7.53 -7.68
CA THR A 388 -18.86 8.62 -7.00
C THR A 388 -19.27 9.77 -7.91
N ALA A 389 -18.85 9.77 -9.18
CA ALA A 389 -19.22 10.76 -10.16
C ALA A 389 -20.71 10.74 -10.54
N ASP A 390 -21.19 11.85 -11.09
CA ASP A 390 -22.56 12.01 -11.56
C ASP A 390 -22.77 11.53 -13.02
N THR A 391 -22.13 10.43 -13.41
CA THR A 391 -22.27 9.86 -14.76
C THR A 391 -23.35 8.77 -14.80
N ALA A 392 -23.99 8.58 -15.95
CA ALA A 392 -24.96 7.50 -16.15
C ALA A 392 -24.36 6.12 -15.89
N VAL A 393 -23.11 5.90 -16.28
CA VAL A 393 -22.38 4.64 -16.06
C VAL A 393 -22.15 4.39 -14.58
N ALA A 394 -21.69 5.39 -13.83
CA ALA A 394 -21.48 5.27 -12.39
C ALA A 394 -22.80 5.03 -11.65
N LYS A 395 -23.89 5.74 -12.01
CA LYS A 395 -25.24 5.50 -11.48
C LYS A 395 -25.67 4.05 -11.69
N ARG A 396 -25.56 3.52 -12.91
CA ARG A 396 -25.91 2.12 -13.24
C ARG A 396 -25.13 1.11 -12.39
N LEU A 397 -23.82 1.32 -12.21
CA LEU A 397 -23.00 0.48 -11.34
C LEU A 397 -23.47 0.52 -9.88
N ARG A 398 -23.76 1.72 -9.34
CA ARG A 398 -24.29 1.89 -7.97
C ARG A 398 -25.65 1.23 -7.78
N HIS A 399 -26.50 1.18 -8.81
CA HIS A 399 -27.77 0.45 -8.77
C HIS A 399 -27.58 -1.07 -8.78
N LYS A 400 -26.56 -1.57 -9.48
CA LYS A 400 -26.32 -3.01 -9.65
C LYS A 400 -25.53 -3.65 -8.51
N PHE A 401 -24.57 -2.93 -7.95
CA PHE A 401 -23.58 -3.47 -7.03
C PHE A 401 -23.52 -2.71 -5.70
N ILE A 402 -22.95 -3.40 -4.72
CA ILE A 402 -22.48 -2.80 -3.47
C ILE A 402 -20.96 -2.78 -3.50
N PHE A 403 -20.35 -1.61 -3.68
CA PHE A 403 -18.90 -1.48 -3.64
C PHE A 403 -18.44 -1.37 -2.19
N LYS A 404 -17.42 -2.16 -1.83
CA LYS A 404 -16.73 -2.14 -0.54
C LYS A 404 -15.26 -1.88 -0.81
N LEU A 405 -14.86 -0.63 -0.64
CA LEU A 405 -13.54 -0.15 -1.03
C LEU A 405 -12.70 0.06 0.24
N ILE A 406 -11.54 -0.59 0.34
CA ILE A 406 -10.58 -0.47 1.45
C ILE A 406 -9.33 0.22 0.90
N PRO A 407 -9.22 1.55 0.96
CA PRO A 407 -8.20 2.26 0.20
C PRO A 407 -6.77 2.07 0.70
N MET A 408 -6.61 1.70 1.97
CA MET A 408 -5.29 1.51 2.56
C MET A 408 -5.33 0.46 3.68
N LEU A 409 -4.79 -0.73 3.39
CA LEU A 409 -4.72 -1.84 4.35
C LEU A 409 -3.59 -1.69 5.38
N ASN A 410 -2.55 -0.91 5.08
CA ASN A 410 -1.36 -0.77 5.92
C ASN A 410 -0.99 0.70 6.20
N PRO A 411 -1.88 1.49 6.84
CA PRO A 411 -1.59 2.90 7.10
C PRO A 411 -0.36 3.09 7.98
N ASP A 412 -0.10 2.21 8.95
CA ASP A 412 1.11 2.30 9.80
C ASP A 412 2.40 2.26 8.98
N GLY A 413 2.52 1.29 8.08
CA GLY A 413 3.69 1.19 7.21
C GLY A 413 3.79 2.37 6.24
N VAL A 414 2.67 2.97 5.83
CA VAL A 414 2.66 4.15 4.95
C VAL A 414 3.16 5.38 5.69
N ILE A 415 2.69 5.59 6.92
CA ILE A 415 3.08 6.71 7.78
C ILE A 415 4.59 6.69 8.00
N VAL A 416 5.16 5.54 8.37
CA VAL A 416 6.60 5.41 8.67
C VAL A 416 7.49 5.21 7.44
N GLY A 417 6.97 5.32 6.21
CA GLY A 417 7.77 5.19 5.00
C GLY A 417 8.39 3.79 4.79
N ASN A 418 7.70 2.73 5.20
CA ASN A 418 8.14 1.35 4.91
C ASN A 418 8.03 1.04 3.40
N THR A 419 8.81 0.06 2.96
CA THR A 419 8.74 -0.54 1.63
C THR A 419 7.60 -1.56 1.54
N ARG A 420 7.57 -2.57 2.41
CA ARG A 420 6.74 -3.77 2.23
C ARG A 420 5.93 -4.17 3.44
N ASN A 421 6.50 -4.04 4.64
CA ASN A 421 6.01 -4.69 5.84
C ASN A 421 5.16 -3.74 6.71
N SER A 422 4.30 -4.33 7.54
CA SER A 422 3.66 -3.63 8.66
C SER A 422 4.60 -3.49 9.85
N LEU A 423 4.16 -2.85 10.94
CA LEU A 423 4.94 -2.72 12.18
C LEU A 423 5.17 -4.06 12.92
N THR A 424 4.61 -5.16 12.43
CA THR A 424 5.02 -6.51 12.89
C THR A 424 6.35 -6.97 12.30
N GLY A 425 6.93 -6.20 11.35
CA GLY A 425 8.06 -6.64 10.53
C GLY A 425 7.68 -7.72 9.51
N LYS A 426 6.38 -7.95 9.26
CA LYS A 426 5.88 -8.97 8.32
C LYS A 426 5.06 -8.37 7.18
N ASP A 427 5.12 -9.07 6.04
CA ASP A 427 4.32 -8.85 4.83
C ASP A 427 2.87 -9.26 5.09
N LEU A 428 1.97 -8.27 5.15
CA LEU A 428 0.54 -8.48 5.41
C LEU A 428 -0.13 -9.33 4.32
N ASN A 429 0.33 -9.27 3.07
CA ASN A 429 -0.17 -10.11 1.98
C ASN A 429 0.43 -11.54 2.00
N ARG A 430 0.98 -11.97 3.14
CA ARG A 430 1.21 -13.39 3.46
C ARG A 430 0.36 -13.86 4.64
N GLN A 431 -0.41 -12.97 5.25
CA GLN A 431 -1.11 -13.24 6.51
C GLN A 431 -2.61 -13.50 6.33
N TYR A 432 -3.15 -13.64 5.12
CA TYR A 432 -4.60 -13.85 4.97
C TYR A 432 -5.10 -15.19 5.55
N ARG A 433 -4.20 -16.17 5.72
CA ARG A 433 -4.48 -17.42 6.42
C ARG A 433 -4.46 -17.29 7.96
N THR A 434 -3.95 -16.19 8.50
CA THR A 434 -3.86 -15.99 9.96
C THR A 434 -5.24 -15.97 10.63
N VAL A 435 -5.28 -16.42 11.87
CA VAL A 435 -6.43 -16.32 12.77
C VAL A 435 -6.23 -15.27 13.86
N ILE A 436 -5.03 -14.69 13.95
CA ILE A 436 -4.62 -13.77 15.03
C ILE A 436 -5.04 -12.35 14.67
N ARG A 437 -6.14 -11.89 15.27
CA ARG A 437 -6.76 -10.58 14.99
C ARG A 437 -5.89 -9.43 15.49
N GLU A 438 -5.29 -9.60 16.66
CA GLU A 438 -4.56 -8.55 17.38
C GLU A 438 -3.27 -8.18 16.64
N THR A 439 -2.60 -9.15 16.02
CA THR A 439 -1.36 -8.95 15.27
C THR A 439 -1.59 -8.43 13.85
N TYR A 440 -2.67 -8.87 13.19
CA TYR A 440 -2.97 -8.52 11.80
C TYR A 440 -4.41 -8.02 11.62
N PRO A 441 -4.80 -6.94 12.32
CA PRO A 441 -6.20 -6.52 12.39
C PRO A 441 -6.78 -6.19 11.02
N SER A 442 -6.06 -5.42 10.18
CA SER A 442 -6.57 -5.02 8.87
C SER A 442 -6.89 -6.22 7.97
N ILE A 443 -6.04 -7.24 7.98
CA ILE A 443 -6.24 -8.46 7.19
C ILE A 443 -7.35 -9.33 7.76
N TRP A 444 -7.40 -9.49 9.10
CA TRP A 444 -8.43 -10.27 9.76
C TRP A 444 -9.83 -9.68 9.51
N TYR A 445 -10.00 -8.37 9.73
CA TYR A 445 -11.28 -7.69 9.55
C TYR A 445 -11.67 -7.59 8.07
N THR A 446 -10.72 -7.48 7.14
CA THR A 446 -11.01 -7.59 5.71
C THR A 446 -11.60 -8.96 5.37
N LYS A 447 -11.01 -10.04 5.88
CA LYS A 447 -11.53 -11.41 5.68
C LYS A 447 -12.90 -11.60 6.33
N ALA A 448 -13.11 -11.07 7.54
CA ALA A 448 -14.40 -11.12 8.23
C ALA A 448 -15.48 -10.38 7.45
N LEU A 449 -15.17 -9.18 6.94
CA LEU A 449 -16.06 -8.41 6.07
C LEU A 449 -16.43 -9.21 4.82
N ILE A 450 -15.46 -9.82 4.14
CA ILE A 450 -15.73 -10.60 2.92
C ILE A 450 -16.63 -11.81 3.24
N LYS A 451 -16.35 -12.57 4.30
CA LYS A 451 -17.20 -13.70 4.72
C LYS A 451 -18.63 -13.28 4.98
N ARG A 452 -18.82 -12.21 5.75
CA ARG A 452 -20.14 -11.63 6.02
C ARG A 452 -20.87 -11.25 4.73
N LEU A 453 -20.18 -10.62 3.78
CA LEU A 453 -20.78 -10.25 2.50
C LEU A 453 -21.16 -11.47 1.65
N ILE A 454 -20.39 -12.55 1.71
CA ILE A 454 -20.73 -13.82 1.04
C ILE A 454 -22.08 -14.33 1.55
N ASP A 455 -22.27 -14.34 2.87
CA ASP A 455 -23.49 -14.85 3.50
C ASP A 455 -24.70 -13.93 3.30
N GLU A 456 -24.51 -12.60 3.35
CA GLU A 456 -25.61 -11.63 3.28
C GLU A 456 -26.14 -11.39 1.87
N CYS A 457 -25.25 -11.23 0.89
CA CYS A 457 -25.63 -10.81 -0.47
C CYS A 457 -24.82 -11.50 -1.58
N GLY A 458 -23.71 -12.17 -1.24
CA GLY A 458 -22.75 -12.73 -2.18
C GLY A 458 -21.75 -11.69 -2.69
N VAL A 459 -20.54 -12.16 -3.00
CA VAL A 459 -19.45 -11.36 -3.56
C VAL A 459 -19.18 -11.79 -5.00
N SER A 460 -19.26 -10.86 -5.95
CA SER A 460 -19.03 -11.14 -7.37
C SER A 460 -17.55 -11.05 -7.73
N MET A 461 -16.80 -10.14 -7.09
CA MET A 461 -15.39 -9.91 -7.37
C MET A 461 -14.64 -9.41 -6.13
N TYR A 462 -13.41 -9.88 -5.98
CA TYR A 462 -12.39 -9.32 -5.08
C TYR A 462 -11.18 -8.89 -5.90
N CYS A 463 -10.69 -7.67 -5.70
CA CYS A 463 -9.48 -7.19 -6.35
C CYS A 463 -8.57 -6.47 -5.35
N ASP A 464 -7.34 -6.93 -5.24
CA ASP A 464 -6.30 -6.32 -4.42
C ASP A 464 -5.33 -5.54 -5.32
N MET A 465 -5.28 -4.22 -5.18
CA MET A 465 -4.47 -3.32 -6.00
C MET A 465 -3.05 -3.18 -5.44
N HIS A 466 -2.07 -3.33 -6.32
CA HIS A 466 -0.64 -3.47 -6.03
C HIS A 466 0.21 -2.73 -7.06
N ALA A 467 1.52 -2.70 -6.83
CA ALA A 467 2.49 -2.21 -7.80
C ALA A 467 3.69 -3.17 -7.98
N HIS A 468 4.26 -3.18 -9.19
CA HIS A 468 5.32 -4.10 -9.59
C HIS A 468 6.59 -3.35 -9.99
N SER A 469 7.71 -3.67 -9.31
CA SER A 469 8.99 -2.94 -9.45
C SER A 469 9.92 -3.44 -10.56
N ARG A 470 9.52 -4.50 -11.27
CA ARG A 470 10.37 -5.24 -12.23
C ARG A 470 9.70 -5.51 -13.59
N THR A 471 8.49 -5.03 -13.79
CA THR A 471 7.72 -5.35 -15.01
C THR A 471 6.92 -4.14 -15.42
N HIS A 472 6.94 -3.86 -16.72
CA HIS A 472 6.14 -2.82 -17.34
C HIS A 472 4.67 -3.23 -17.44
N ASN A 473 3.84 -2.24 -17.78
CA ASN A 473 2.41 -2.37 -17.99
C ASN A 473 1.64 -2.64 -16.69
N ILE A 474 0.32 -2.69 -16.84
CA ILE A 474 -0.62 -3.10 -15.79
C ILE A 474 -1.14 -4.48 -16.15
N PHE A 475 -1.26 -5.38 -15.19
CA PHE A 475 -1.73 -6.74 -15.43
C PHE A 475 -2.32 -7.34 -14.16
N VAL A 476 -2.90 -8.53 -14.25
CA VAL A 476 -3.42 -9.22 -13.07
C VAL A 476 -2.75 -10.56 -12.81
N TYR A 477 -2.67 -10.89 -11.53
CA TYR A 477 -2.62 -12.27 -11.11
C TYR A 477 -4.02 -12.75 -10.72
N GLY A 478 -4.40 -13.94 -11.19
CA GLY A 478 -5.66 -14.60 -10.89
C GLY A 478 -5.45 -15.97 -10.25
N CYS A 479 -6.53 -16.76 -10.16
CA CYS A 479 -6.51 -18.14 -9.68
C CYS A 479 -7.23 -19.05 -10.68
N GLU A 480 -6.49 -19.95 -11.33
CA GLU A 480 -7.03 -20.86 -12.33
C GLU A 480 -8.03 -21.87 -11.72
N ASN A 481 -9.21 -22.00 -12.36
CA ASN A 481 -10.19 -23.01 -11.99
C ASN A 481 -9.93 -24.33 -12.73
N LYS A 482 -9.01 -25.15 -12.21
CA LYS A 482 -8.69 -26.47 -12.81
C LYS A 482 -9.76 -27.53 -12.56
N ARG A 483 -10.43 -27.47 -11.40
CA ARG A 483 -11.32 -28.55 -10.92
C ARG A 483 -12.75 -28.48 -11.47
N ASN A 484 -13.18 -27.31 -11.96
CA ASN A 484 -14.53 -27.12 -12.51
C ASN A 484 -14.44 -26.86 -14.02
N ALA A 485 -14.89 -27.84 -14.82
CA ALA A 485 -14.84 -27.78 -16.28
C ALA A 485 -15.72 -26.67 -16.87
N GLU A 486 -16.85 -26.36 -16.23
CA GLU A 486 -17.80 -25.33 -16.66
C GLU A 486 -17.27 -23.91 -16.42
N LYS A 487 -16.52 -23.71 -15.34
CA LYS A 487 -15.92 -22.42 -14.98
C LYS A 487 -14.51 -22.20 -15.55
N LYS A 488 -14.02 -23.14 -16.38
CA LYS A 488 -12.65 -23.10 -16.90
C LYS A 488 -12.40 -21.83 -17.74
N LEU A 489 -11.37 -21.05 -17.39
CA LEU A 489 -10.98 -19.77 -18.03
C LEU A 489 -11.93 -18.60 -17.79
N SER A 490 -13.04 -18.79 -17.05
CA SER A 490 -13.97 -17.70 -16.74
C SER A 490 -13.27 -16.54 -16.01
N GLU A 491 -12.30 -16.88 -15.15
CA GLU A 491 -11.47 -15.93 -14.40
C GLU A 491 -10.58 -15.06 -15.29
N GLN A 492 -10.42 -15.41 -16.58
CA GLN A 492 -9.55 -14.68 -17.51
C GLN A 492 -10.34 -13.75 -18.44
N VAL A 493 -11.68 -13.84 -18.43
CA VAL A 493 -12.54 -13.02 -19.29
C VAL A 493 -12.45 -11.55 -18.90
N PHE A 494 -12.58 -11.22 -17.62
CA PHE A 494 -12.50 -9.83 -17.15
C PHE A 494 -11.14 -9.19 -17.48
N PRO A 495 -9.99 -9.82 -17.19
CA PRO A 495 -8.68 -9.28 -17.60
C PRO A 495 -8.51 -9.12 -19.11
N LEU A 496 -9.06 -10.03 -19.93
CA LEU A 496 -9.01 -9.87 -21.38
C LEU A 496 -9.87 -8.69 -21.85
N MET A 497 -10.99 -8.40 -21.18
CA MET A 497 -11.79 -7.21 -21.47
C MET A 497 -11.05 -5.93 -21.09
N MET A 498 -10.36 -5.92 -19.94
CA MET A 498 -9.50 -4.81 -19.53
C MET A 498 -8.43 -4.52 -20.59
N HIS A 499 -7.72 -5.55 -21.06
CA HIS A 499 -6.74 -5.41 -22.14
C HIS A 499 -7.33 -4.79 -23.42
N LYS A 500 -8.57 -5.15 -23.78
CA LYS A 500 -9.23 -4.57 -24.96
C LYS A 500 -9.66 -3.11 -24.76
N ASN A 501 -10.03 -2.74 -23.54
CA ASN A 501 -10.49 -1.40 -23.21
C ASN A 501 -9.31 -0.41 -23.03
N VAL A 502 -8.13 -0.90 -22.64
CA VAL A 502 -6.93 -0.07 -22.42
C VAL A 502 -5.66 -0.81 -22.87
N ALA A 503 -5.57 -1.05 -24.18
CA ALA A 503 -4.49 -1.84 -24.79
C ALA A 503 -3.10 -1.16 -24.73
N ASP A 504 -3.05 0.15 -24.47
CA ASP A 504 -1.83 0.94 -24.32
C ASP A 504 -1.27 0.90 -22.90
N LYS A 505 -1.99 0.36 -21.90
CA LYS A 505 -1.51 0.27 -20.51
C LYS A 505 -1.63 -1.14 -19.91
N PHE A 506 -2.66 -1.91 -20.27
CA PHE A 506 -2.92 -3.22 -19.69
C PHE A 506 -2.46 -4.37 -20.59
N SER A 507 -1.65 -5.29 -20.08
CA SER A 507 -1.18 -6.49 -20.78
C SER A 507 -1.89 -7.75 -20.30
N PHE A 508 -2.60 -8.42 -21.20
CA PHE A 508 -3.18 -9.74 -20.90
C PHE A 508 -2.12 -10.85 -20.87
N GLU A 509 -1.06 -10.70 -21.66
CA GLU A 509 0.07 -11.62 -21.78
C GLU A 509 0.88 -11.71 -20.47
N ASN A 510 1.01 -10.57 -19.78
CA ASN A 510 1.64 -10.49 -18.46
C ASN A 510 0.77 -11.13 -17.35
N CYS A 511 -0.52 -11.34 -17.60
CA CYS A 511 -1.42 -11.91 -16.59
C CYS A 511 -1.08 -13.39 -16.30
N LYS A 512 -1.02 -13.77 -15.01
CA LYS A 512 -0.74 -15.15 -14.58
C LYS A 512 -1.86 -15.70 -13.69
N PHE A 513 -2.28 -16.93 -13.96
CA PHE A 513 -3.38 -17.58 -13.23
C PHE A 513 -2.95 -18.85 -12.48
N LYS A 514 -1.74 -19.34 -12.75
CA LYS A 514 -1.18 -20.51 -12.05
C LYS A 514 -0.90 -20.15 -10.60
N VAL A 515 -1.49 -20.91 -9.67
CA VAL A 515 -1.27 -20.75 -8.24
C VAL A 515 0.09 -21.32 -7.84
N GLN A 516 0.84 -20.58 -7.04
CA GLN A 516 2.15 -20.98 -6.50
C GLN A 516 2.05 -21.19 -4.99
N ARG A 517 2.71 -22.24 -4.46
CA ARG A 517 2.68 -22.59 -3.03
C ARG A 517 3.13 -21.43 -2.12
N SER A 518 4.17 -20.70 -2.52
CA SER A 518 4.69 -19.54 -1.76
C SER A 518 3.73 -18.34 -1.69
N LYS A 519 2.62 -18.36 -2.46
CA LYS A 519 1.61 -17.30 -2.51
C LYS A 519 0.28 -17.70 -1.87
N GLU A 520 0.20 -18.91 -1.31
CA GLU A 520 -1.02 -19.45 -0.71
C GLU A 520 -1.64 -18.60 0.42
N GLY A 521 -0.82 -17.80 1.10
CA GLY A 521 -1.24 -16.86 2.14
C GLY A 521 -1.66 -15.47 1.63
N THR A 522 -1.73 -15.26 0.32
CA THR A 522 -2.14 -13.97 -0.28
C THR A 522 -3.66 -13.80 -0.27
N GLY A 523 -4.12 -12.55 -0.24
CA GLY A 523 -5.54 -12.22 -0.22
C GLY A 523 -6.30 -12.83 -1.39
N ARG A 524 -5.75 -12.69 -2.60
CA ARG A 524 -6.32 -13.30 -3.80
C ARG A 524 -6.62 -14.79 -3.65
N ILE A 525 -5.65 -15.57 -3.20
CA ILE A 525 -5.80 -17.03 -3.11
C ILE A 525 -6.74 -17.41 -1.98
N VAL A 526 -6.65 -16.76 -0.82
CA VAL A 526 -7.56 -17.03 0.31
C VAL A 526 -9.00 -16.69 -0.04
N VAL A 527 -9.25 -15.56 -0.68
CA VAL A 527 -10.60 -15.15 -1.09
C VAL A 527 -11.15 -16.05 -2.20
N TRP A 528 -10.29 -16.52 -3.11
CA TRP A 528 -10.66 -17.55 -4.09
C TRP A 528 -11.07 -18.87 -3.42
N MET A 529 -10.35 -19.31 -2.39
CA MET A 529 -10.71 -20.49 -1.60
C MET A 529 -12.04 -20.34 -0.85
N LEU A 530 -12.50 -19.10 -0.58
CA LEU A 530 -13.84 -18.83 -0.04
C LEU A 530 -14.96 -18.93 -1.11
N GLY A 531 -14.63 -19.30 -2.35
CA GLY A 531 -15.59 -19.55 -3.43
C GLY A 531 -15.75 -18.40 -4.43
N ILE A 532 -15.03 -17.29 -4.27
CA ILE A 532 -15.09 -16.14 -5.17
C ILE A 532 -14.19 -16.38 -6.38
N THR A 533 -14.79 -16.67 -7.53
CA THR A 533 -14.04 -17.00 -8.77
C THR A 533 -13.19 -15.84 -9.27
N ASN A 534 -13.76 -14.64 -9.33
CA ASN A 534 -13.07 -13.43 -9.79
C ASN A 534 -12.31 -12.79 -8.62
N SER A 535 -11.24 -13.46 -8.19
CA SER A 535 -10.33 -12.98 -7.17
C SER A 535 -9.00 -12.62 -7.82
N TYR A 536 -8.60 -11.36 -7.73
CA TYR A 536 -7.46 -10.81 -8.46
C TYR A 536 -6.49 -10.04 -7.57
N THR A 537 -5.24 -10.00 -8.03
CA THR A 537 -4.26 -9.00 -7.66
C THR A 537 -3.98 -8.18 -8.90
N LEU A 538 -4.27 -6.88 -8.88
CA LEU A 538 -4.02 -5.95 -9.98
C LEU A 538 -2.67 -5.26 -9.74
N GLU A 539 -1.70 -5.52 -10.61
CA GLU A 539 -0.32 -5.04 -10.49
C GLU A 539 -0.09 -3.90 -11.47
N ALA A 540 0.26 -2.72 -10.98
CA ALA A 540 0.66 -1.59 -11.82
C ALA A 540 2.18 -1.38 -11.81
N SER A 541 2.79 -1.20 -12.98
CA SER A 541 4.21 -0.85 -13.06
C SER A 541 4.52 0.46 -12.34
N PHE A 542 5.63 0.51 -11.58
CA PHE A 542 6.20 1.77 -11.07
C PHE A 542 6.78 2.67 -12.17
N GLY A 543 7.19 2.05 -13.29
CA GLY A 543 7.69 2.75 -14.46
C GLY A 543 6.53 3.24 -15.31
N GLY A 544 6.05 2.41 -16.24
CA GLY A 544 5.13 2.82 -17.28
C GLY A 544 4.78 1.68 -18.25
N SER A 545 4.51 2.04 -19.50
CA SER A 545 4.05 1.09 -20.53
C SER A 545 5.09 0.81 -21.61
N THR A 546 5.08 -0.42 -22.12
CA THR A 546 5.75 -0.84 -23.35
C THR A 546 4.78 -1.06 -24.51
N LEU A 547 3.51 -0.69 -24.33
CA LEU A 547 2.41 -0.98 -25.25
C LEU A 547 1.85 0.26 -25.92
N GLY A 548 1.39 0.08 -27.17
CA GLY A 548 0.56 1.04 -27.90
C GLY A 548 1.12 2.47 -27.91
N SER A 549 0.23 3.44 -27.79
CA SER A 549 0.55 4.88 -27.75
C SER A 549 1.35 5.33 -26.54
N ARG A 550 1.44 4.51 -25.49
CA ARG A 550 2.22 4.81 -24.27
C ARG A 550 3.57 4.11 -24.23
N LYS A 551 3.97 3.42 -25.30
CA LYS A 551 5.24 2.69 -25.36
C LYS A 551 6.41 3.64 -25.10
N GLY A 552 7.24 3.30 -24.12
CA GLY A 552 8.45 4.05 -23.80
C GLY A 552 8.21 5.27 -22.91
N THR A 553 7.03 5.39 -22.31
CA THR A 553 6.65 6.50 -21.42
C THR A 553 6.35 5.99 -20.03
N HIS A 554 6.65 6.81 -19.02
CA HIS A 554 6.26 6.59 -17.64
C HIS A 554 4.75 6.69 -17.47
N PHE A 555 4.22 6.04 -16.45
CA PHE A 555 2.90 6.36 -15.94
C PHE A 555 2.96 7.59 -15.04
N SER A 556 1.95 8.44 -15.22
CA SER A 556 1.58 9.54 -14.32
C SER A 556 0.52 9.10 -13.31
N THR A 557 0.19 9.96 -12.34
CA THR A 557 -0.96 9.74 -11.46
C THR A 557 -2.26 9.60 -12.25
N MET A 558 -2.43 10.35 -13.33
CA MET A 558 -3.60 10.27 -14.21
C MET A 558 -3.72 8.91 -14.92
N ASP A 559 -2.59 8.31 -15.33
CA ASP A 559 -2.58 6.98 -15.94
C ASP A 559 -3.06 5.91 -14.94
N TYR A 560 -2.64 6.01 -13.67
CA TYR A 560 -3.11 5.13 -12.61
C TYR A 560 -4.59 5.37 -12.27
N GLU A 561 -5.02 6.62 -12.13
CA GLU A 561 -6.43 6.95 -11.88
C GLU A 561 -7.34 6.47 -13.01
N HIS A 562 -6.91 6.64 -14.26
CA HIS A 562 -7.62 6.13 -15.43
C HIS A 562 -7.80 4.62 -15.38
N MET A 563 -6.82 3.87 -14.87
CA MET A 563 -6.94 2.42 -14.68
C MET A 563 -8.08 2.05 -13.70
N GLY A 564 -8.25 2.84 -12.63
CA GLY A 564 -9.36 2.69 -11.68
C GLY A 564 -10.73 2.95 -12.31
N ARG A 565 -10.81 3.95 -13.21
CA ARG A 565 -12.01 4.21 -14.03
C ARG A 565 -12.32 3.06 -14.98
N VAL A 566 -11.33 2.60 -15.74
CA VAL A 566 -11.49 1.51 -16.72
C VAL A 566 -11.91 0.21 -16.03
N PHE A 567 -11.46 -0.03 -14.80
CA PHE A 567 -11.93 -1.16 -14.00
C PHE A 567 -13.46 -1.14 -13.83
N CYS A 568 -14.04 0.01 -13.47
CA CYS A 568 -15.47 0.17 -13.31
C CYS A 568 -16.25 0.05 -14.63
N GLU A 569 -15.77 0.70 -15.70
CA GLU A 569 -16.40 0.64 -17.02
C GLU A 569 -16.41 -0.81 -17.55
N THR A 570 -15.29 -1.51 -17.41
CA THR A 570 -15.17 -2.92 -17.80
C THR A 570 -16.06 -3.82 -16.94
N LEU A 571 -16.20 -3.51 -15.64
CA LEU A 571 -17.07 -4.27 -14.74
C LEU A 571 -18.54 -4.17 -15.15
N LEU A 572 -19.00 -2.99 -15.57
CA LEU A 572 -20.37 -2.83 -16.06
C LEU A 572 -20.61 -3.74 -17.26
N ASP A 573 -19.70 -3.72 -18.24
CA ASP A 573 -19.78 -4.55 -19.44
C ASP A 573 -19.65 -6.04 -19.16
N TYR A 574 -18.77 -6.43 -18.24
CA TYR A 574 -18.57 -7.81 -17.83
C TYR A 574 -19.82 -8.39 -17.17
N SER A 575 -20.51 -7.57 -16.38
CA SER A 575 -21.69 -7.99 -15.64
C SER A 575 -22.98 -8.04 -16.47
N ASP A 576 -22.98 -7.52 -17.70
CA ASP A 576 -24.20 -7.36 -18.49
C ASP A 576 -24.72 -8.71 -19.00
N GLU A 577 -25.94 -9.05 -18.57
CA GLU A 577 -26.60 -10.34 -18.80
C GLU A 577 -27.33 -10.42 -20.15
N ASN A 578 -27.24 -9.38 -20.99
CA ASN A 578 -27.82 -9.40 -22.32
C ASN A 578 -27.36 -10.67 -23.11
N PRO A 579 -28.28 -11.45 -23.71
CA PRO A 579 -27.93 -12.68 -24.44
C PRO A 579 -26.83 -12.50 -25.49
N ASN A 580 -26.76 -11.33 -26.13
CA ASN A 580 -25.70 -11.01 -27.10
C ASN A 580 -24.33 -10.86 -26.44
N LYS A 581 -24.26 -10.34 -25.21
CA LYS A 581 -23.03 -10.25 -24.43
C LYS A 581 -22.63 -11.59 -23.81
N VAL A 582 -23.58 -12.47 -23.46
CA VAL A 582 -23.28 -13.87 -23.11
C VAL A 582 -22.62 -14.60 -24.29
N LYS A 583 -23.15 -14.46 -25.51
CA LYS A 583 -22.49 -14.96 -26.73
C LYS A 583 -21.09 -14.37 -26.92
N LYS A 584 -20.89 -13.09 -26.60
CA LYS A 584 -19.58 -12.42 -26.64
C LYS A 584 -18.60 -13.01 -25.62
N GLN A 585 -19.03 -13.31 -24.39
CA GLN A 585 -18.20 -13.98 -23.39
C GLN A 585 -17.72 -15.35 -23.87
N THR A 586 -18.61 -16.14 -24.49
CA THR A 586 -18.22 -17.43 -25.10
C THR A 586 -17.17 -17.26 -26.20
N LYS A 587 -17.27 -16.20 -27.03
CA LYS A 587 -16.23 -15.84 -28.02
C LYS A 587 -14.91 -15.46 -27.34
N LEU A 588 -14.94 -14.70 -26.23
CA LEU A 588 -13.74 -14.35 -25.47
C LEU A 588 -13.06 -15.59 -24.88
N ILE A 589 -13.83 -16.54 -24.33
CA ILE A 589 -13.28 -17.82 -23.83
C ILE A 589 -12.59 -18.60 -24.96
N LYS A 590 -13.19 -18.67 -26.16
CA LYS A 590 -12.56 -19.29 -27.33
C LYS A 590 -11.24 -18.59 -27.71
N MET A 591 -11.20 -17.25 -27.64
CA MET A 591 -9.98 -16.47 -27.88
C MET A 591 -8.91 -16.76 -26.83
N ILE A 592 -9.26 -16.80 -25.55
CA ILE A 592 -8.35 -17.17 -24.45
C ILE A 592 -7.77 -18.57 -24.69
N LYS A 593 -8.60 -19.55 -25.07
CA LYS A 593 -8.12 -20.90 -25.42
C LYS A 593 -7.07 -20.88 -26.53
N LYS A 594 -7.26 -20.06 -27.57
CA LYS A 594 -6.28 -19.89 -28.66
C LYS A 594 -4.98 -19.25 -28.15
N ILE A 595 -5.07 -18.17 -27.36
CA ILE A 595 -3.91 -17.49 -26.77
C ILE A 595 -3.10 -18.47 -25.91
N ARG A 596 -3.74 -19.19 -24.97
CA ARG A 596 -3.06 -20.15 -24.10
C ARG A 596 -2.45 -21.33 -24.86
N LYS A 597 -3.08 -21.78 -25.95
CA LYS A 597 -2.51 -22.82 -26.83
C LYS A 597 -1.25 -22.32 -27.54
N ARG A 598 -1.25 -21.07 -28.00
CA ARG A 598 -0.09 -20.42 -28.62
C ARG A 598 1.06 -20.26 -27.63
N GLU A 599 0.80 -19.69 -26.45
CA GLU A 599 1.82 -19.52 -25.39
C GLU A 599 2.46 -20.86 -25.00
N LYS A 600 1.67 -21.93 -24.92
CA LYS A 600 2.19 -23.28 -24.59
C LYS A 600 3.11 -23.82 -25.70
N ARG A 601 2.81 -23.53 -26.97
CA ARG A 601 3.68 -23.91 -28.10
C ARG A 601 4.97 -23.12 -28.09
N GLU A 602 4.90 -21.81 -27.86
CA GLU A 602 6.07 -20.92 -27.75
C GLU A 602 6.98 -21.32 -26.58
N GLN A 603 6.41 -21.63 -25.40
CA GLN A 603 7.18 -22.13 -24.27
C GLN A 603 7.86 -23.48 -24.55
N LYS A 604 7.18 -24.38 -25.26
CA LYS A 604 7.77 -25.67 -25.67
C LYS A 604 8.93 -25.45 -26.65
N ALA A 605 8.76 -24.56 -27.63
CA ALA A 605 9.81 -24.19 -28.58
C ALA A 605 11.01 -23.55 -27.88
N LEU A 606 10.79 -22.63 -26.94
CA LEU A 606 11.87 -22.01 -26.16
C LEU A 606 12.62 -23.02 -25.30
N LYS A 607 11.91 -23.97 -24.68
CA LYS A 607 12.54 -25.05 -23.91
C LYS A 607 13.39 -25.95 -24.80
N LEU A 608 12.90 -26.28 -26.00
CA LEU A 608 13.64 -27.09 -26.97
C LEU A 608 14.89 -26.37 -27.45
N LYS A 609 14.78 -25.06 -27.75
CA LYS A 609 15.92 -24.22 -28.12
C LYS A 609 16.99 -24.22 -27.02
N LYS A 610 16.59 -24.00 -25.76
CA LYS A 610 17.52 -24.05 -24.62
C LYS A 610 18.20 -25.41 -24.45
N LEU A 611 17.49 -26.50 -24.72
CA LEU A 611 18.07 -27.84 -24.66
C LEU A 611 19.12 -28.02 -25.76
N ASN A 612 18.81 -27.59 -26.97
CA ASN A 612 19.71 -27.64 -28.12
C ASN A 612 20.94 -26.76 -27.91
N ASP A 613 20.77 -25.54 -27.38
CA ASP A 613 21.87 -24.64 -27.02
C ASP A 613 22.77 -25.30 -25.94
N GLN A 614 22.18 -26.02 -24.99
CA GLN A 614 22.91 -26.71 -23.93
C GLN A 614 23.67 -27.95 -24.45
N GLU A 615 23.10 -28.70 -25.40
CA GLU A 615 23.77 -29.79 -26.11
C GLU A 615 24.95 -29.27 -26.94
N CYS A 616 24.77 -28.17 -27.68
CA CYS A 616 25.87 -27.52 -28.41
C CYS A 616 27.03 -27.12 -27.47
N ILE A 617 26.73 -26.53 -26.31
CA ILE A 617 27.76 -26.17 -25.31
C ILE A 617 28.51 -27.41 -24.79
N ILE A 618 27.81 -28.54 -24.61
CA ILE A 618 28.43 -29.79 -24.15
C ILE A 618 29.36 -30.36 -25.23
N GLU A 619 28.93 -30.38 -26.49
CA GLU A 619 29.78 -30.83 -27.61
C GLU A 619 31.02 -29.95 -27.79
N GLU A 620 30.88 -28.63 -27.64
CA GLU A 620 31.98 -27.68 -27.73
C GLU A 620 33.00 -27.91 -26.60
N LYS A 621 32.54 -28.15 -25.37
CA LYS A 621 33.40 -28.52 -24.24
C LYS A 621 34.10 -29.88 -24.43
N LEU A 622 33.43 -30.86 -25.04
CA LEU A 622 34.01 -32.16 -25.38
C LEU A 622 35.13 -32.03 -26.42
N LYS A 623 34.92 -31.22 -27.46
CA LYS A 623 35.95 -30.92 -28.47
C LYS A 623 37.16 -30.21 -27.88
N VAL A 624 36.93 -29.21 -27.02
CA VAL A 624 38.03 -28.51 -26.31
C VAL A 624 38.81 -29.49 -25.42
N LYS A 625 38.12 -30.38 -24.69
CA LYS A 625 38.77 -31.39 -23.87
C LYS A 625 39.60 -32.38 -24.70
N GLN A 626 39.07 -32.86 -25.83
CA GLN A 626 39.82 -33.73 -26.76
C GLN A 626 41.05 -33.03 -27.33
N SER A 627 40.96 -31.75 -27.70
CA SER A 627 42.12 -30.98 -28.18
C SER A 627 43.18 -30.72 -27.11
N LEU A 628 42.77 -30.61 -25.83
CA LEU A 628 43.69 -30.49 -24.70
C LEU A 628 44.40 -31.81 -24.41
N ASP A 629 43.66 -32.92 -24.45
CA ASP A 629 44.22 -34.26 -24.24
C ASP A 629 45.21 -34.64 -25.37
N GLU A 630 44.94 -34.27 -26.63
CA GLU A 630 45.88 -34.43 -27.76
C GLU A 630 47.12 -33.53 -27.68
N SER A 631 47.05 -32.39 -26.98
CA SER A 631 48.20 -31.50 -26.78
C SER A 631 49.11 -31.90 -25.62
N LEU A 632 48.64 -32.82 -24.76
CA LEU A 632 49.35 -33.33 -23.57
C LEU A 632 49.94 -34.73 -23.79
N SER A 633 49.58 -35.41 -24.88
CA SER A 633 50.16 -36.67 -25.37
C SER A 633 51.23 -36.41 -26.41
#